data_AF-A0A3P7YX51-F1
#
_entry.id   AF-A0A3P7YX51-F1
#
_cell.length_a   1.000
_cell.length_b   1.000
_cell.length_c   1.000
_cell.angle_alpha   90.00
_cell.angle_beta   90.00
_cell.angle_gamma   90.00
#
_symmetry.space_group_name_H-M   'P 1'
#
loop_
_entity.id
_entity.type
_entity.pdbx_description
1 polymer ?
#
loop_
_entity_poly.entity_id
_entity_poly.type
_entity_poly.pdbx_seq_one_letter_code
_entity_poly.pdbx_strand_id
1 'polypeptide(L)'
;MELWRAAEEAKFTAQLKKREQTLMATLAEEWHKRDSQREIICRKKLSEYQALEEKLRNTLIELATRERQLTAGEAELVRLKQENARELEVRRKELNQQSQVQIRDLESQMKLEKKNSEHWKSQIVEWRSKYASLEEENNSLRNEINGRLKRSVDNKASNETPSINNEVARLTAELAVARATLSETECRLVEVERGRARYRQLWTKSLHELAKVKQEADEATRISLAQKEAELEQLKSYYLNVDEKRPTSQDLKEVTDGNLERSKMNEEMTTEINVSDVKSVVDEKIEAQITRLIEERDGLLNTGVYENSDSLIVDLDRQIRYLLGKI
;
A
#
# COMPACT_ATOMS: atom_id res chain seq x y z
N MET A 1 90.81 69.08 54.63
CA MET A 1 90.97 67.66 54.23
C MET A 1 89.73 66.83 54.54
N GLU A 2 89.13 66.95 55.72
CA GLU A 2 87.98 66.14 56.13
C GLU A 2 86.68 66.44 55.34
N LEU A 3 86.39 67.72 55.08
CA LEU A 3 85.21 68.11 54.28
C LEU A 3 85.25 67.57 52.84
N TRP A 4 86.44 67.47 52.24
CA TRP A 4 86.61 66.91 50.91
C TRP A 4 86.41 65.39 50.90
N ARG A 5 86.96 64.68 51.90
CA ARG A 5 86.76 63.24 52.07
C ARG A 5 85.28 62.90 52.27
N ALA A 6 84.57 63.62 53.13
CA ALA A 6 83.14 63.43 53.36
C ALA A 6 82.29 63.69 52.10
N ALA A 7 82.63 64.74 51.32
CA ALA A 7 81.96 65.01 50.05
C ALA A 7 82.20 63.91 49.01
N GLU A 8 83.40 63.34 48.96
CA GLU A 8 83.73 62.25 48.03
C GLU A 8 83.10 60.91 48.45
N GLU A 9 83.06 60.60 49.74
CA GLU A 9 82.30 59.48 50.30
C GLU A 9 80.80 59.59 50.01
N ALA A 10 80.22 60.79 50.12
CA ALA A 10 78.83 61.05 49.77
C ALA A 10 78.56 60.81 48.27
N LYS A 11 79.48 61.22 47.38
CA LYS A 11 79.37 60.92 45.94
C LYS A 11 79.45 59.43 45.66
N PHE A 12 80.40 58.71 46.27
CA PHE A 12 80.57 57.27 46.08
C PHE A 12 79.34 56.50 46.56
N THR A 13 78.84 56.82 47.75
CA THR A 13 77.63 56.18 48.31
C THR A 13 76.39 56.49 47.47
N ALA A 14 76.25 57.71 46.94
CA ALA A 14 75.18 58.05 46.02
C ALA A 14 75.28 57.28 44.69
N GLN A 15 76.48 57.14 44.13
CA GLN A 15 76.71 56.35 42.90
C GLN A 15 76.42 54.87 43.12
N LEU A 16 76.84 54.29 44.24
CA LEU A 16 76.55 52.91 44.61
C LEU A 16 75.04 52.68 44.74
N LYS A 17 74.36 53.53 45.52
CA LYS A 17 72.89 53.48 45.65
C LYS A 17 72.18 53.60 44.31
N LYS A 18 72.62 54.51 43.45
CA LYS A 18 72.05 54.66 42.10
C LYS A 18 72.25 53.39 41.28
N ARG A 19 73.43 52.79 41.32
CA ARG A 19 73.72 51.53 40.61
C ARG A 19 72.86 50.38 41.14
N GLU A 20 72.75 50.23 42.45
CA GLU A 20 71.87 49.24 43.09
C GLU A 20 70.41 49.45 42.69
N GLN A 21 69.92 50.69 42.74
CA GLN A 21 68.56 51.03 42.30
C GLN A 21 68.33 50.67 40.83
N THR A 22 69.29 50.96 39.94
CA THR A 22 69.17 50.59 38.53
C THR A 22 69.14 49.07 38.33
N LEU A 23 69.99 48.32 39.03
CA LEU A 23 69.99 46.85 38.95
C LEU A 23 68.68 46.27 39.46
N MET A 24 68.21 46.74 40.63
CA MET A 24 66.92 46.30 41.19
C MET A 24 65.75 46.64 40.27
N ALA A 25 65.75 47.83 39.65
CA ALA A 25 64.73 48.21 38.67
C ALA A 25 64.75 47.27 37.43
N THR A 26 65.93 47.01 36.86
CA THR A 26 66.04 46.09 35.71
C THR A 26 65.61 44.66 36.05
N LEU A 27 65.95 44.17 37.24
CA LEU A 27 65.51 42.85 37.69
C LEU A 27 64.00 42.79 37.91
N ALA A 28 63.40 43.84 38.46
CA ALA A 28 61.95 43.94 38.62
C ALA A 28 61.23 43.95 37.25
N GLU A 29 61.72 44.74 36.29
CA GLU A 29 61.18 44.77 34.93
C GLU A 29 61.26 43.40 34.25
N GLU A 30 62.43 42.75 34.29
CA GLU A 30 62.61 41.42 33.70
C GLU A 30 61.79 40.34 34.41
N TRP A 31 61.57 40.48 35.72
CA TRP A 31 60.66 39.62 36.47
C TRP A 31 59.22 39.80 36.00
N HIS A 32 58.71 41.04 35.96
CA HIS A 32 57.36 41.36 35.48
C HIS A 32 57.13 40.90 34.04
N LYS A 33 58.12 41.08 33.15
CA LYS A 33 58.04 40.59 31.76
C LYS A 33 57.87 39.07 31.71
N ARG A 34 58.70 38.30 32.44
CA ARG A 34 58.61 36.84 32.45
C ARG A 34 57.32 36.35 33.11
N ASP A 35 56.89 37.01 34.17
CA ASP A 35 55.64 36.67 34.86
C ASP A 35 54.43 36.89 33.94
N SER A 36 54.37 38.03 33.27
CA SER A 36 53.34 38.31 32.26
C SER A 36 53.37 37.31 31.09
N GLN A 37 54.56 36.93 30.60
CA GLN A 37 54.69 35.90 29.56
C GLN A 37 54.17 34.53 30.01
N ARG A 38 54.51 34.10 31.24
CA ARG A 38 53.98 32.86 31.83
C ARG A 38 52.47 32.92 31.95
N GLU A 39 51.94 34.04 32.44
CA GLU A 39 50.49 34.23 32.57
C GLU A 39 49.78 34.14 31.23
N ILE A 40 50.32 34.75 30.17
CA ILE A 40 49.77 34.66 28.81
C ILE A 40 49.75 33.20 28.33
N ILE A 41 50.82 32.44 28.55
CA ILE A 41 50.88 31.02 28.16
C ILE A 41 49.84 30.21 28.92
N CYS A 42 49.73 30.41 30.24
CA CYS A 42 48.72 29.74 31.06
C CYS A 42 47.30 30.07 30.62
N ARG A 43 47.00 31.35 30.36
CA ARG A 43 45.70 31.80 29.84
C ARG A 43 45.37 31.15 28.49
N LYS A 44 46.33 31.08 27.57
CA LYS A 44 46.16 30.39 26.28
C LYS A 44 45.83 28.91 26.50
N LYS A 45 46.60 28.21 27.35
CA LYS A 45 46.36 26.80 27.64
C LYS A 45 45.01 26.55 28.30
N LEU A 46 44.60 27.42 29.23
CA LEU A 46 43.26 27.35 29.83
C LEU A 46 42.17 27.50 28.77
N SER A 47 42.29 28.46 27.85
CA SER A 47 41.31 28.65 26.77
C SER A 47 41.27 27.46 25.79
N GLU A 48 42.42 26.87 25.46
CA GLU A 48 42.51 25.66 24.62
C GLU A 48 41.82 24.47 25.30
N TYR A 49 42.08 24.25 26.60
CA TYR A 49 41.45 23.17 27.35
C TYR A 49 39.95 23.37 27.53
N GLN A 50 39.50 24.60 27.80
CA GLN A 50 38.06 24.93 27.86
C GLN A 50 37.37 24.62 26.53
N ALA A 51 37.94 25.05 25.40
CA ALA A 51 37.37 24.78 24.08
C ALA A 51 37.34 23.28 23.74
N LEU A 52 38.36 22.51 24.15
CA LEU A 52 38.36 21.04 23.98
C LEU A 52 37.32 20.37 24.88
N GLU A 53 37.19 20.84 26.11
CA GLU A 53 36.21 20.31 27.06
C GLU A 53 34.77 20.56 26.60
N GLU A 54 34.48 21.76 26.10
CA GLU A 54 33.19 22.09 25.48
C GLU A 54 32.90 21.20 24.26
N LYS A 55 33.88 21.02 23.37
CA LYS A 55 33.74 20.11 22.22
C LYS A 55 33.43 18.68 22.67
N LEU A 56 34.15 18.17 23.67
CA LEU A 56 33.90 16.83 24.21
C LEU A 56 32.50 16.71 24.81
N ARG A 57 32.06 17.70 25.60
CA ARG A 57 30.69 17.74 26.15
C ARG A 57 29.64 17.71 25.04
N ASN A 58 29.80 18.52 23.99
CA ASN A 58 28.86 18.56 22.88
C ASN A 58 28.82 17.21 22.15
N THR A 59 29.97 16.62 21.84
CA THR A 59 30.01 15.29 21.19
C THR A 59 29.38 14.19 22.05
N LEU A 60 29.53 14.24 23.38
CA LEU A 60 28.89 13.28 24.28
C LEU A 60 27.36 13.44 24.27
N ILE A 61 26.86 14.67 24.24
CA ILE A 61 25.42 14.94 24.14
C ILE A 61 24.89 14.45 22.79
N GLU A 62 25.56 14.78 21.68
CA GLU A 62 25.19 14.33 20.33
C GLU A 62 25.15 12.80 20.25
N LEU A 63 26.18 12.11 20.74
CA LEU A 63 26.22 10.65 20.78
C LEU A 63 25.09 10.06 21.63
N ALA A 64 24.80 10.63 22.80
CA ALA A 64 23.70 10.18 23.65
C ALA A 64 22.33 10.39 22.98
N THR A 65 22.14 11.48 22.23
CA THR A 65 20.90 11.70 21.47
C THR A 65 20.76 10.71 20.31
N ARG A 66 21.84 10.44 19.57
CA ARG A 66 21.87 9.44 18.51
C ARG A 66 21.58 8.04 19.03
N GLU A 67 22.15 7.66 20.17
CA GLU A 67 21.89 6.36 20.81
C GLU A 67 20.41 6.21 21.22
N ARG A 68 19.81 7.26 21.80
CA ARG A 68 18.37 7.26 22.09
C ARG A 68 17.50 7.15 20.84
N GLN A 69 17.89 7.82 19.75
CA GLN A 69 17.16 7.72 18.48
C GLN A 69 17.29 6.33 17.86
N LEU A 70 18.49 5.74 17.88
CA LEU A 70 18.73 4.38 17.38
C LEU A 70 17.93 3.35 18.18
N THR A 71 17.97 3.42 19.51
CA THR A 71 17.21 2.50 20.38
C THR A 71 15.69 2.65 20.19
N ALA A 72 15.18 3.87 19.99
CA ALA A 72 13.77 4.10 19.66
C ALA A 72 13.41 3.51 18.29
N GLY A 73 14.22 3.76 17.25
CA GLY A 73 14.01 3.20 15.91
C GLY A 73 14.08 1.67 15.88
N GLU A 74 15.01 1.07 16.62
CA GLU A 74 15.12 -0.39 16.78
C GLU A 74 13.87 -0.97 17.46
N ALA A 75 13.36 -0.32 18.51
CA ALA A 75 12.13 -0.75 19.20
C ALA A 75 10.90 -0.66 18.28
N GLU A 76 10.78 0.41 17.49
CA GLU A 76 9.71 0.57 16.50
C GLU A 76 9.79 -0.49 15.40
N LEU A 77 10.98 -0.75 14.87
CA LEU A 77 11.21 -1.76 13.85
C LEU A 77 10.86 -3.17 14.37
N VAL A 78 11.21 -3.49 15.62
CA VAL A 78 10.80 -4.75 16.26
C VAL A 78 9.28 -4.82 16.41
N ARG A 79 8.62 -3.74 16.80
CA ARG A 79 7.15 -3.67 16.92
C ARG A 79 6.48 -3.92 15.57
N LEU A 80 6.91 -3.24 14.51
CA LEU A 80 6.38 -3.39 13.16
C LEU A 80 6.60 -4.81 12.61
N LYS A 81 7.78 -5.41 12.87
CA LYS A 81 8.04 -6.81 12.50
C LYS A 81 7.07 -7.77 13.20
N GLN A 82 6.80 -7.57 14.48
CA GLN A 82 5.85 -8.41 15.23
C GLN A 82 4.41 -8.23 14.75
N GLU A 83 4.00 -7.00 14.44
CA GLU A 83 2.68 -6.68 13.90
C GLU A 83 2.48 -7.31 12.52
N ASN A 84 3.41 -7.10 11.59
CA ASN A 84 3.37 -7.73 10.27
C ASN A 84 3.36 -9.27 10.36
N ALA A 85 4.15 -9.86 11.27
CA ALA A 85 4.12 -11.31 11.47
C ALA A 85 2.74 -11.81 11.97
N ARG A 86 2.07 -11.06 12.85
CA ARG A 86 0.71 -11.37 13.32
C ARG A 86 -0.31 -11.22 12.20
N GLU A 87 -0.22 -10.17 11.40
CA GLU A 87 -1.12 -9.94 10.26
C GLU A 87 -0.98 -11.05 9.21
N LEU A 88 0.25 -11.45 8.87
CA LEU A 88 0.51 -12.56 7.96
C LEU A 88 -0.03 -13.89 8.53
N GLU A 89 0.08 -14.12 9.84
CA GLU A 89 -0.48 -15.29 10.50
C GLU A 89 -2.01 -15.33 10.40
N VAL A 90 -2.68 -14.20 10.68
CA VAL A 90 -4.14 -14.08 10.59
C VAL A 90 -4.59 -14.29 9.15
N ARG A 91 -3.97 -13.61 8.18
CA ARG A 91 -4.31 -13.73 6.77
C ARG A 91 -4.10 -15.14 6.24
N ARG A 92 -3.04 -15.84 6.69
CA ARG A 92 -2.81 -17.25 6.36
C ARG A 92 -3.90 -18.15 6.93
N LYS A 93 -4.32 -17.94 8.18
CA LYS A 93 -5.41 -18.69 8.81
C LYS A 93 -6.74 -18.47 8.08
N GLU A 94 -7.05 -17.22 7.71
CA GLU A 94 -8.27 -16.88 6.97
C GLU A 94 -8.31 -17.53 5.59
N LEU A 95 -7.21 -17.43 4.81
CA LEU A 95 -7.11 -18.07 3.50
C LEU A 95 -7.25 -19.60 3.60
N ASN A 96 -6.63 -20.21 4.61
CA ASN A 96 -6.75 -21.65 4.85
C ASN A 96 -8.20 -22.04 5.21
N GLN A 97 -8.89 -21.25 6.04
CA GLN A 97 -10.29 -21.49 6.38
C GLN A 97 -11.20 -21.33 5.16
N GLN A 98 -11.01 -20.28 4.36
CA GLN A 98 -11.76 -20.05 3.12
C GLN A 98 -11.56 -21.20 2.14
N SER A 99 -10.31 -21.63 1.92
CA SER A 99 -9.99 -22.78 1.07
C SER A 99 -10.67 -24.05 1.57
N GLN A 100 -10.63 -24.33 2.88
CA GLN A 100 -11.30 -25.49 3.45
C GLN A 100 -12.82 -25.45 3.29
N VAL A 101 -13.45 -24.28 3.44
CA VAL A 101 -14.90 -24.13 3.22
C VAL A 101 -15.23 -24.37 1.76
N GLN A 102 -14.49 -23.76 0.82
CA GLN A 102 -14.68 -23.96 -0.61
C GLN A 102 -14.53 -25.43 -1.02
N ILE A 103 -13.53 -26.14 -0.48
CA ILE A 103 -13.35 -27.57 -0.74
C ILE A 103 -14.58 -28.36 -0.27
N ARG A 104 -15.07 -28.11 0.96
CA ARG A 104 -16.27 -28.79 1.48
C ARG A 104 -17.51 -28.50 0.64
N ASP A 105 -17.67 -27.26 0.16
CA ASP A 105 -18.79 -26.87 -0.68
C ASP A 105 -18.74 -27.58 -2.03
N LEU A 106 -17.58 -27.60 -2.69
CA LEU A 106 -17.37 -28.33 -3.95
C LEU A 106 -17.59 -29.84 -3.78
N GLU A 107 -17.10 -30.44 -2.69
CA GLU A 107 -17.37 -31.84 -2.37
C GLU A 107 -18.86 -32.12 -2.19
N SER A 108 -19.59 -31.22 -1.54
CA SER A 108 -21.04 -31.35 -1.34
C SER A 108 -21.80 -31.28 -2.68
N GLN A 109 -21.41 -30.36 -3.56
CA GLN A 109 -21.96 -30.22 -4.90
C GLN A 109 -21.68 -31.46 -5.74
N MET A 110 -20.43 -31.96 -5.73
CA MET A 110 -20.09 -33.20 -6.42
C MET A 110 -20.90 -34.40 -5.92
N LYS A 111 -21.14 -34.50 -4.60
CA LYS A 111 -21.98 -35.56 -4.04
C LYS A 111 -23.43 -35.45 -4.51
N LEU A 112 -23.97 -34.24 -4.61
CA LEU A 112 -25.32 -34.00 -5.11
C LEU A 112 -25.43 -34.35 -6.59
N GLU A 113 -24.49 -33.91 -7.42
CA GLU A 113 -24.45 -34.24 -8.86
C GLU A 113 -24.32 -35.75 -9.10
N LYS A 114 -23.51 -36.45 -8.30
CA LYS A 114 -23.44 -37.93 -8.36
C LYS A 114 -24.80 -38.57 -8.09
N LYS A 115 -25.50 -38.16 -7.02
CA LYS A 115 -26.84 -38.67 -6.70
C LYS A 115 -27.85 -38.35 -7.81
N ASN A 116 -27.77 -37.16 -8.39
CA ASN A 116 -28.63 -36.76 -9.51
C ASN A 116 -28.37 -37.62 -10.75
N SER A 117 -27.09 -37.85 -11.09
CA SER A 117 -26.70 -38.74 -12.18
C SER A 117 -27.19 -40.17 -11.97
N GLU A 118 -27.05 -40.70 -10.75
CA GLU A 118 -27.57 -42.02 -10.38
C GLU A 118 -29.10 -42.08 -10.52
N HIS A 119 -29.82 -41.06 -10.06
CA HIS A 119 -31.26 -40.97 -10.21
C HIS A 119 -31.70 -41.01 -11.68
N TRP A 120 -31.09 -40.20 -12.54
CA TRP A 120 -31.41 -40.18 -13.97
C TRP A 120 -31.03 -41.48 -14.67
N LYS A 121 -29.92 -42.13 -14.27
CA LYS A 121 -29.55 -43.47 -14.78
C LYS A 121 -30.61 -44.50 -14.44
N SER A 122 -31.08 -44.54 -13.19
CA SER A 122 -32.17 -45.44 -12.76
C SER A 122 -33.45 -45.18 -13.54
N GLN A 123 -33.83 -43.90 -13.71
CA GLN A 123 -35.00 -43.52 -14.52
C GLN A 123 -34.87 -44.00 -15.97
N ILE A 124 -33.70 -43.83 -16.61
CA ILE A 124 -33.47 -44.32 -17.97
C ILE A 124 -33.66 -45.84 -18.05
N VAL A 125 -33.17 -46.60 -17.07
CA VAL A 125 -33.34 -48.06 -17.03
C VAL A 125 -34.82 -48.43 -16.87
N GLU A 126 -35.56 -47.76 -15.99
CA GLU A 126 -36.99 -47.99 -15.81
C GLU A 126 -37.78 -47.71 -17.09
N TRP A 127 -37.53 -46.57 -17.75
CA TRP A 127 -38.19 -46.21 -19.01
C TRP A 127 -37.82 -47.16 -20.16
N ARG A 128 -36.56 -47.61 -20.24
CA ARG A 128 -36.14 -48.64 -21.21
C ARG A 128 -36.86 -49.95 -20.99
N SER A 129 -37.02 -50.39 -19.74
CA SER A 129 -37.77 -51.60 -19.40
C SER A 129 -39.24 -51.48 -19.80
N LYS A 130 -39.90 -50.35 -19.45
CA LYS A 130 -41.28 -50.06 -19.87
C LYS A 130 -41.44 -50.05 -21.39
N TYR A 131 -40.51 -49.43 -22.11
CA TYR A 131 -40.50 -49.41 -23.57
C TYR A 131 -40.37 -50.82 -24.14
N ALA A 132 -39.45 -51.65 -23.62
CA ALA A 132 -39.28 -53.03 -24.07
C ALA A 132 -40.55 -53.88 -23.84
N SER A 133 -41.21 -53.75 -22.68
CA SER A 133 -42.48 -54.44 -22.42
C SER A 133 -43.61 -54.01 -23.36
N LEU A 134 -43.74 -52.70 -23.63
CA LEU A 134 -44.71 -52.19 -24.60
C LEU A 134 -44.38 -52.64 -26.03
N GLU A 135 -43.10 -52.75 -26.38
CA GLU A 135 -42.65 -53.23 -27.68
C GLU A 135 -42.94 -54.73 -27.86
N GLU A 136 -42.73 -55.55 -26.82
CA GLU A 136 -43.15 -56.96 -26.79
C GLU A 136 -44.66 -57.13 -26.90
N GLU A 137 -45.45 -56.31 -26.20
CA GLU A 137 -46.91 -56.29 -26.30
C GLU A 137 -47.36 -55.88 -27.71
N ASN A 138 -46.77 -54.83 -28.28
CA ASN A 138 -47.08 -54.37 -29.64
C ASN A 138 -46.73 -55.45 -30.67
N ASN A 139 -45.59 -56.13 -30.52
CA ASN A 139 -45.20 -57.26 -31.36
C ASN A 139 -46.17 -58.43 -31.22
N SER A 140 -46.62 -58.74 -30.01
CA SER A 140 -47.62 -59.78 -29.75
C SER A 140 -48.96 -59.45 -30.42
N LEU A 141 -49.43 -58.21 -30.29
CA LEU A 141 -50.64 -57.71 -30.95
C LEU A 141 -50.50 -57.71 -32.48
N ARG A 142 -49.35 -57.29 -33.02
CA ARG A 142 -49.05 -57.35 -34.46
C ARG A 142 -49.08 -58.78 -34.97
N ASN A 143 -48.50 -59.73 -34.24
CA ASN A 143 -48.54 -61.16 -34.57
C ASN A 143 -49.97 -61.70 -34.50
N GLU A 144 -50.75 -61.29 -33.51
CA GLU A 144 -52.16 -61.69 -33.37
C GLU A 144 -53.01 -61.12 -34.52
N ILE A 145 -52.83 -59.84 -34.87
CA ILE A 145 -53.48 -59.19 -36.01
C ILE A 145 -53.06 -59.85 -37.31
N ASN A 146 -51.76 -60.10 -37.55
CA ASN A 146 -51.30 -60.79 -38.75
C ASN A 146 -51.86 -62.22 -38.82
N GLY A 147 -51.97 -62.92 -37.69
CA GLY A 147 -52.62 -64.24 -37.61
C GLY A 147 -54.13 -64.15 -37.87
N ARG A 148 -54.82 -63.13 -37.37
CA ARG A 148 -56.24 -62.86 -37.67
C ARG A 148 -56.44 -62.43 -39.12
N LEU A 149 -55.55 -61.62 -39.69
CA LEU A 149 -55.56 -61.16 -41.07
C LEU A 149 -55.28 -62.32 -42.01
N LYS A 150 -54.32 -63.20 -41.72
CA LYS A 150 -54.11 -64.43 -42.50
C LYS A 150 -55.36 -65.32 -42.47
N ARG A 151 -55.95 -65.51 -41.28
CA ARG A 151 -57.26 -66.17 -41.10
C ARG A 151 -58.44 -65.43 -41.76
N SER A 152 -58.34 -64.12 -42.00
CA SER A 152 -59.37 -63.26 -42.60
C SER A 152 -59.16 -63.04 -44.11
N VAL A 153 -57.95 -63.20 -44.62
CA VAL A 153 -57.66 -63.30 -46.05
C VAL A 153 -58.13 -64.68 -46.53
N ASP A 154 -58.02 -65.70 -45.66
CA ASP A 154 -58.70 -66.99 -45.83
C ASP A 154 -60.23 -66.91 -45.58
N ASN A 155 -60.72 -65.90 -44.85
CA ASN A 155 -62.15 -65.67 -44.58
C ASN A 155 -62.49 -64.17 -44.59
N LYS A 156 -62.80 -63.62 -45.78
CA LYS A 156 -63.81 -62.57 -46.05
C LYS A 156 -63.47 -61.84 -47.34
N ALA A 157 -64.18 -62.14 -48.43
CA ALA A 157 -65.27 -61.27 -48.87
C ALA A 157 -66.09 -60.67 -47.71
N SER A 158 -66.25 -59.34 -47.77
CA SER A 158 -67.35 -58.55 -47.21
C SER A 158 -67.11 -57.78 -45.90
N ASN A 159 -67.20 -56.45 -46.07
CA ASN A 159 -67.74 -55.41 -45.17
C ASN A 159 -66.78 -54.55 -44.35
N GLU A 160 -66.35 -53.45 -44.99
CA GLU A 160 -65.89 -52.20 -44.37
C GLU A 160 -67.01 -51.17 -44.44
N THR A 161 -67.43 -50.59 -43.31
CA THR A 161 -68.15 -49.30 -43.26
C THR A 161 -68.31 -48.72 -41.84
N PRO A 162 -68.27 -49.48 -40.72
CA PRO A 162 -68.31 -48.86 -39.38
C PRO A 162 -66.94 -48.40 -38.86
N SER A 163 -65.84 -48.88 -39.45
CA SER A 163 -64.45 -48.69 -38.95
C SER A 163 -63.91 -47.27 -39.18
N ILE A 164 -64.26 -46.67 -40.31
CA ILE A 164 -63.75 -45.36 -40.73
C ILE A 164 -64.27 -44.24 -39.81
N ASN A 165 -65.52 -44.34 -39.35
CA ASN A 165 -66.12 -43.31 -38.48
C ASN A 165 -65.48 -43.27 -37.08
N ASN A 166 -65.12 -44.44 -36.51
CA ASN A 166 -64.41 -44.49 -35.23
C ASN A 166 -62.98 -43.96 -35.36
N GLU A 167 -62.31 -44.21 -36.48
CA GLU A 167 -60.97 -43.71 -36.73
C GLU A 167 -60.96 -42.19 -36.95
N VAL A 168 -61.95 -41.65 -37.66
CA VAL A 168 -62.16 -40.20 -37.78
C VAL A 168 -62.41 -39.56 -36.42
N ALA A 169 -63.19 -40.20 -35.54
CA ALA A 169 -63.42 -39.69 -34.18
C ALA A 169 -62.14 -39.72 -33.32
N ARG A 170 -61.33 -40.78 -33.42
CA ARG A 170 -60.03 -40.91 -32.72
C ARG A 170 -59.05 -39.84 -33.17
N LEU A 171 -58.88 -39.68 -34.48
CA LEU A 171 -57.99 -38.67 -35.05
C LEU A 171 -58.45 -37.24 -34.69
N THR A 172 -59.77 -37.00 -34.62
CA THR A 172 -60.31 -35.70 -34.20
C THR A 172 -60.00 -35.40 -32.72
N ALA A 173 -60.08 -36.40 -31.84
CA ALA A 173 -59.71 -36.26 -30.43
C ALA A 173 -58.20 -36.04 -30.24
N GLU A 174 -57.35 -36.76 -30.95
CA GLU A 174 -55.89 -36.58 -30.91
C GLU A 174 -55.47 -35.19 -31.40
N LEU A 175 -56.12 -34.70 -32.46
CA LEU A 175 -55.91 -33.36 -32.98
C LEU A 175 -56.35 -32.29 -31.96
N ALA A 176 -57.45 -32.53 -31.23
CA ALA A 176 -57.89 -31.64 -30.15
C ALA A 176 -56.90 -31.61 -28.98
N VAL A 177 -56.34 -32.76 -28.58
CA VAL A 177 -55.31 -32.83 -27.53
C VAL A 177 -54.02 -32.14 -27.97
N ALA A 178 -53.56 -32.37 -29.21
CA ALA A 178 -52.37 -31.72 -29.75
C ALA A 178 -52.53 -30.19 -29.82
N ARG A 179 -53.74 -29.69 -30.14
CA ARG A 179 -54.04 -28.25 -30.09
C ARG A 179 -54.00 -27.70 -28.66
N ALA A 180 -54.53 -28.45 -27.69
CA ALA A 180 -54.50 -28.03 -26.29
C ALA A 180 -53.06 -27.96 -25.74
N THR A 181 -52.22 -28.96 -26.02
CA THR A 181 -50.81 -28.96 -25.58
C THR A 181 -49.99 -27.87 -26.27
N LEU A 182 -50.28 -27.57 -27.55
CA LEU A 182 -49.68 -26.44 -28.24
C LEU A 182 -50.03 -25.12 -27.53
N SER A 183 -51.32 -24.89 -27.24
CA SER A 183 -51.75 -23.67 -26.54
C SER A 183 -51.14 -23.53 -25.13
N GLU A 184 -50.97 -24.64 -24.41
CA GLU A 184 -50.35 -24.63 -23.08
C GLU A 184 -48.85 -24.31 -23.15
N THR A 185 -48.14 -24.87 -24.13
CA THR A 185 -46.71 -24.59 -24.32
C THR A 185 -46.46 -23.17 -24.79
N GLU A 186 -47.32 -22.61 -25.64
CA GLU A 186 -47.31 -21.18 -26.01
C GLU A 186 -47.53 -20.29 -24.79
N CYS A 187 -48.50 -20.59 -23.92
CA CYS A 187 -48.73 -19.83 -22.70
C CYS A 187 -47.51 -19.87 -21.76
N ARG A 188 -46.92 -21.05 -21.55
CA ARG A 188 -45.70 -21.21 -20.73
C ARG A 188 -44.52 -20.44 -21.34
N LEU A 189 -44.38 -20.43 -22.66
CA LEU A 189 -43.34 -19.65 -23.34
C LEU A 189 -43.50 -18.15 -23.04
N VAL A 190 -44.70 -17.61 -23.17
CA VAL A 190 -44.98 -16.19 -22.87
C VAL A 190 -44.65 -15.86 -21.41
N GLU A 191 -44.96 -16.74 -20.46
CA GLU A 191 -44.62 -16.55 -19.05
C GLU A 191 -43.10 -16.52 -18.80
N VAL A 192 -42.36 -17.44 -19.41
CA VAL A 192 -40.90 -17.49 -19.34
C VAL A 192 -40.27 -16.27 -19.98
N GLU A 193 -40.77 -15.82 -21.14
CA GLU A 193 -40.30 -14.60 -21.79
C GLU A 193 -40.55 -13.36 -20.93
N ARG A 194 -41.73 -13.27 -20.29
CA ARG A 194 -42.04 -12.21 -19.32
C ARG A 194 -41.11 -12.27 -18.11
N GLY A 195 -40.79 -13.48 -17.63
CA GLY A 195 -39.81 -13.71 -16.55
C GLY A 195 -38.40 -13.24 -16.93
N ARG A 196 -37.91 -13.67 -18.10
CA ARG A 196 -36.61 -13.26 -18.66
C ARG A 196 -36.51 -11.74 -18.80
N ALA A 197 -37.56 -11.08 -19.30
CA ALA A 197 -37.60 -9.63 -19.43
C ALA A 197 -37.50 -8.92 -18.07
N ARG A 198 -38.23 -9.39 -17.05
CA ARG A 198 -38.14 -8.85 -15.68
C ARG A 198 -36.75 -9.04 -15.08
N TYR A 199 -36.16 -10.23 -15.20
CA TYR A 199 -34.81 -10.48 -14.71
C TYR A 199 -33.78 -9.60 -15.39
N ARG A 200 -33.87 -9.41 -16.72
CA ARG A 200 -33.00 -8.48 -17.45
C ARG A 200 -33.15 -7.05 -16.94
N GLN A 201 -34.37 -6.58 -16.71
CA GLN A 201 -34.62 -5.25 -16.16
C GLN A 201 -34.05 -5.11 -14.74
N LEU A 202 -34.26 -6.09 -13.86
CA LEU A 202 -33.74 -6.07 -12.49
C LEU A 202 -32.21 -6.08 -12.49
N TRP A 203 -31.59 -6.98 -13.27
CA TRP A 203 -30.14 -7.05 -13.44
C TRP A 203 -29.58 -5.73 -13.95
N THR A 204 -30.22 -5.12 -14.95
CA THR A 204 -29.81 -3.82 -15.48
C THR A 204 -29.91 -2.74 -14.40
N LYS A 205 -30.99 -2.67 -13.62
CA LYS A 205 -31.13 -1.71 -12.52
C LYS A 205 -30.05 -1.89 -11.46
N SER A 206 -29.84 -3.12 -10.98
CA SER A 206 -28.79 -3.42 -9.99
C SER A 206 -27.39 -3.08 -10.50
N LEU A 207 -27.13 -3.26 -11.80
CA LEU A 207 -25.86 -2.87 -12.41
C LEU A 207 -25.66 -1.35 -12.42
N HIS A 208 -26.71 -0.57 -12.71
CA HIS A 208 -26.65 0.89 -12.66
C HIS A 208 -26.50 1.40 -11.21
N GLU A 209 -27.19 0.78 -10.25
CA GLU A 209 -27.02 1.11 -8.82
C GLU A 209 -25.60 0.81 -8.34
N LEU A 210 -25.02 -0.33 -8.73
CA LEU A 210 -23.63 -0.66 -8.41
C LEU A 210 -22.64 0.34 -9.03
N ALA A 211 -22.86 0.73 -10.28
CA ALA A 211 -22.04 1.74 -10.95
C ALA A 211 -22.13 3.11 -10.24
N LYS A 212 -23.33 3.51 -9.81
CA LYS A 212 -23.56 4.74 -9.04
C LYS A 212 -22.86 4.72 -7.68
N VAL A 213 -23.00 3.63 -6.92
CA VAL A 213 -22.33 3.48 -5.61
C VAL A 213 -20.81 3.54 -5.77
N LYS A 214 -20.26 2.90 -6.81
CA LYS A 214 -18.83 2.98 -7.11
C LYS A 214 -18.40 4.41 -7.42
N GLN A 215 -19.17 5.12 -8.25
CA GLN A 215 -18.89 6.52 -8.57
C GLN A 215 -18.94 7.42 -7.32
N GLU A 216 -19.94 7.26 -6.45
CA GLU A 216 -20.05 8.02 -5.20
C GLU A 216 -18.87 7.74 -4.25
N ALA A 217 -18.39 6.49 -4.19
CA ALA A 217 -17.19 6.15 -3.41
C ALA A 217 -15.91 6.78 -3.99
N ASP A 218 -15.76 6.76 -5.33
CA ASP A 218 -14.63 7.41 -6.02
C ASP A 218 -14.68 8.94 -5.83
N GLU A 219 -15.86 9.55 -5.83
CA GLU A 219 -16.04 10.98 -5.55
C GLU A 219 -15.75 11.32 -4.09
N ALA A 220 -16.20 10.49 -3.13
CA ALA A 220 -15.92 10.69 -1.71
C ALA A 220 -14.42 10.61 -1.41
N THR A 221 -13.71 9.65 -2.01
CA THR A 221 -12.25 9.53 -1.87
C THR A 221 -11.53 10.73 -2.49
N ARG A 222 -11.96 11.22 -3.66
CA ARG A 222 -11.42 12.45 -4.27
C ARG A 222 -11.66 13.69 -3.41
N ILE A 223 -12.86 13.86 -2.83
CA ILE A 223 -13.18 14.99 -1.95
C ILE A 223 -12.32 14.92 -0.68
N SER A 224 -12.20 13.75 -0.05
CA SER A 224 -11.36 13.58 1.14
C SER A 224 -9.89 13.88 0.84
N LEU A 225 -9.38 13.44 -0.31
CA LEU A 225 -8.02 13.77 -0.76
C LEU A 225 -7.85 15.27 -0.98
N ALA A 226 -8.77 15.92 -1.69
CA ALA A 226 -8.73 17.37 -1.93
C ALA A 226 -8.82 18.18 -0.63
N GLN A 227 -9.58 17.74 0.37
CA GLN A 227 -9.60 18.35 1.70
C GLN A 227 -8.24 18.25 2.39
N LYS A 228 -7.60 17.07 2.33
CA LYS A 228 -6.26 16.87 2.89
C LYS A 228 -5.20 17.70 2.17
N GLU A 229 -5.30 17.83 0.85
CA GLU A 229 -4.44 18.71 0.06
C GLU A 229 -4.65 20.20 0.40
N ALA A 230 -5.89 20.64 0.58
CA ALA A 230 -6.19 22.01 0.99
C ALA A 230 -5.72 22.33 2.42
N GLU A 231 -5.87 21.39 3.37
CA GLU A 231 -5.30 21.51 4.72
C GLU A 231 -3.76 21.65 4.65
N LEU A 232 -3.10 20.87 3.79
CA LEU A 232 -1.66 20.99 3.56
C LEU A 232 -1.29 22.34 2.94
N GLU A 233 -2.06 22.86 2.00
CA GLU A 233 -1.83 24.17 1.37
C GLU A 233 -2.07 25.33 2.37
N GLN A 234 -3.07 25.22 3.22
CA GLN A 234 -3.29 26.15 4.33
C GLN A 234 -2.13 26.13 5.32
N LEU A 235 -1.60 24.96 5.67
CA LEU A 235 -0.40 24.85 6.50
C LEU A 235 0.81 25.48 5.80
N LYS A 236 1.05 25.16 4.52
CA LYS A 236 2.14 25.76 3.71
C LYS A 236 2.04 27.28 3.66
N SER A 237 0.86 27.83 3.40
CA SER A 237 0.66 29.29 3.35
C SER A 237 0.76 29.93 4.74
N TYR A 238 0.31 29.27 5.81
CA TYR A 238 0.56 29.72 7.18
C TYR A 238 2.07 29.81 7.45
N TYR A 239 2.83 28.77 7.12
CA TYR A 239 4.28 28.77 7.28
C TYR A 239 4.96 29.83 6.40
N LEU A 240 4.53 30.02 5.15
CA LEU A 240 5.05 31.05 4.24
C LEU A 240 4.80 32.46 4.78
N ASN A 241 3.60 32.74 5.28
CA ASN A 241 3.25 34.04 5.88
C ASN A 241 4.01 34.28 7.19
N VAL A 242 4.31 33.23 7.96
CA VAL A 242 5.17 33.32 9.15
C VAL A 242 6.62 33.62 8.74
N ASP A 243 7.08 33.09 7.63
CA ASP A 243 8.40 33.39 7.07
C ASP A 243 8.49 34.82 6.49
N GLU A 244 7.46 35.31 5.80
CA GLU A 244 7.40 36.71 5.32
C GLU A 244 7.28 37.74 6.47
N LYS A 245 6.68 37.33 7.60
CA LYS A 245 6.60 38.15 8.82
C LYS A 245 7.85 38.05 9.69
N ARG A 246 8.85 37.23 9.35
CA ARG A 246 10.18 37.37 9.96
C ARG A 246 10.75 38.70 9.50
N PRO A 247 11.05 39.65 10.42
CA PRO A 247 11.64 40.91 10.03
C PRO A 247 12.98 40.60 9.35
N THR A 248 13.11 41.00 8.10
CA THR A 248 14.38 40.98 7.40
C THR A 248 15.37 41.76 8.26
N SER A 249 16.50 41.13 8.58
CA SER A 249 17.53 41.58 9.52
C SER A 249 18.33 42.80 9.03
N GLN A 250 17.65 43.81 8.47
CA GLN A 250 18.24 45.08 8.04
C GLN A 250 17.66 46.31 8.73
N ASP A 251 16.54 46.21 9.48
CA ASP A 251 15.94 47.34 10.20
C ASP A 251 16.06 47.21 11.73
N LEU A 252 17.29 46.99 12.23
CA LEU A 252 17.64 47.20 13.64
C LEU A 252 18.71 48.28 13.77
N LYS A 253 18.40 49.46 13.20
CA LYS A 253 18.96 50.73 13.65
C LYS A 253 17.84 51.76 13.55
N GLU A 254 17.18 52.00 14.68
CA GLU A 254 16.66 53.29 15.16
C GLU A 254 15.41 53.13 16.04
N VAL A 255 15.34 54.00 17.05
CA VAL A 255 14.18 54.32 17.91
C VAL A 255 13.98 53.37 19.12
N THR A 256 14.67 53.55 20.26
CA THR A 256 14.36 54.48 21.38
C THR A 256 12.94 54.39 21.96
N ASP A 257 12.88 53.93 23.21
CA ASP A 257 11.92 54.23 24.30
C ASP A 257 10.40 54.15 24.08
N GLY A 258 9.76 53.28 24.89
CA GLY A 258 8.36 53.44 25.29
C GLY A 258 7.58 52.14 25.56
N ASN A 259 7.50 51.74 26.83
CA ASN A 259 6.44 50.96 27.52
C ASN A 259 5.49 50.05 26.69
N LEU A 260 5.38 48.76 27.05
CA LEU A 260 4.14 48.14 27.57
C LEU A 260 4.35 46.65 27.93
N GLU A 261 3.56 46.20 28.92
CA GLU A 261 3.46 44.90 29.57
C GLU A 261 3.37 43.62 28.71
N ARG A 262 3.69 42.51 29.42
CA ARG A 262 3.06 41.16 29.42
C ARG A 262 3.60 40.03 28.54
N SER A 263 4.04 39.01 29.28
CA SER A 263 3.71 37.58 29.15
C SER A 263 4.47 36.69 28.16
N LYS A 264 5.44 35.98 28.73
CA LYS A 264 5.56 34.50 28.88
C LYS A 264 5.57 33.57 27.65
N MET A 265 6.48 32.58 27.79
CA MET A 265 6.59 31.26 27.14
C MET A 265 7.40 31.29 25.84
N ASN A 266 8.67 30.87 25.86
CA ASN A 266 9.25 29.51 25.97
C ASN A 266 9.68 29.03 24.57
N GLU A 267 11.01 28.90 24.41
CA GLU A 267 11.77 27.84 23.73
C GLU A 267 11.18 27.28 22.43
N GLU A 268 11.75 27.62 21.26
CA GLU A 268 12.82 26.85 20.58
C GLU A 268 12.36 25.41 20.28
N MET A 269 12.21 24.98 19.01
CA MET A 269 13.36 24.62 18.18
C MET A 269 12.93 24.56 16.70
N THR A 270 13.68 25.27 15.88
CA THR A 270 13.71 25.24 14.41
C THR A 270 14.62 24.11 13.92
N THR A 271 14.23 23.43 12.86
CA THR A 271 15.19 22.75 11.95
C THR A 271 14.94 23.23 10.53
N GLU A 272 15.99 23.82 9.97
CA GLU A 272 16.11 24.38 8.64
C GLU A 272 16.33 23.27 7.60
N ILE A 273 15.74 23.37 6.39
CA ILE A 273 16.23 22.64 5.22
C ILE A 273 16.49 23.58 4.05
N ASN A 274 17.80 23.81 3.92
CA ASN A 274 18.66 23.97 2.75
C ASN A 274 18.07 23.77 1.33
N VAL A 275 18.53 24.64 0.42
CA VAL A 275 18.27 24.70 -1.04
C VAL A 275 18.85 23.50 -1.83
N SER A 276 19.34 22.45 -1.17
CA SER A 276 19.75 21.17 -1.78
C SER A 276 18.57 20.26 -2.15
N ASP A 277 17.37 20.57 -1.65
CA ASP A 277 16.20 19.67 -1.65
C ASP A 277 15.52 19.49 -3.02
N VAL A 278 15.81 20.34 -4.00
CA VAL A 278 15.20 20.22 -5.33
C VAL A 278 15.94 19.19 -6.20
N LYS A 279 17.24 18.94 -5.92
CA LYS A 279 17.99 17.86 -6.58
C LYS A 279 17.71 16.51 -5.92
N SER A 280 17.64 16.45 -4.58
CA SER A 280 17.30 15.21 -3.86
C SER A 280 15.93 14.67 -4.26
N VAL A 281 14.92 15.54 -4.45
CA VAL A 281 13.57 15.11 -4.84
C VAL A 281 13.51 14.53 -6.26
N VAL A 282 14.38 15.00 -7.18
CA VAL A 282 14.47 14.43 -8.53
C VAL A 282 15.21 13.09 -8.51
N ASP A 283 16.30 13.01 -7.74
CA ASP A 283 17.07 11.77 -7.57
C ASP A 283 16.23 10.69 -6.85
N GLU A 284 15.46 11.05 -5.80
CA GLU A 284 14.52 10.15 -5.12
C GLU A 284 13.45 9.59 -6.06
N LYS A 285 12.98 10.41 -7.02
CA LYS A 285 11.99 9.97 -8.00
C LYS A 285 12.59 9.02 -9.03
N ILE A 286 13.86 9.23 -9.41
CA ILE A 286 14.61 8.33 -10.30
C ILE A 286 14.95 7.02 -9.57
N GLU A 287 15.36 7.08 -8.30
CA GLU A 287 15.63 5.92 -7.45
C GLU A 287 14.39 5.08 -7.16
N ALA A 288 13.24 5.72 -6.90
CA ALA A 288 11.96 5.02 -6.75
C ALA A 288 11.55 4.30 -8.03
N GLN A 289 11.83 4.90 -9.20
CA GLN A 289 11.55 4.30 -10.49
C GLN A 289 12.49 3.13 -10.83
N ILE A 290 13.76 3.21 -10.43
CA ILE A 290 14.73 2.11 -10.56
C ILE A 290 14.33 0.93 -9.67
N THR A 291 13.97 1.19 -8.40
CA THR A 291 13.54 0.17 -7.44
C THR A 291 12.33 -0.60 -7.97
N ARG A 292 11.33 0.11 -8.53
CA ARG A 292 10.16 -0.52 -9.14
C ARG A 292 10.50 -1.44 -10.33
N LEU A 293 11.40 -1.00 -11.22
CA LEU A 293 11.80 -1.80 -12.38
C LEU A 293 12.60 -3.04 -11.96
N ILE A 294 13.40 -2.95 -10.90
CA ILE A 294 14.12 -4.08 -10.30
C ILE A 294 13.13 -5.09 -9.71
N GLU A 295 12.13 -4.62 -8.95
CA GLU A 295 11.08 -5.48 -8.37
C GLU A 295 10.23 -6.17 -9.45
N GLU A 296 9.91 -5.48 -10.54
CA GLU A 296 9.20 -6.07 -11.68
C GLU A 296 10.04 -7.14 -12.38
N ARG A 297 11.34 -6.89 -12.61
CA ARG A 297 12.26 -7.88 -13.17
C ARG A 297 12.39 -9.11 -12.26
N ASP A 298 12.65 -8.90 -10.98
CA ASP A 298 12.85 -9.99 -10.01
C ASP A 298 11.56 -10.75 -9.76
N GLY A 299 10.41 -10.06 -9.80
CA GLY A 299 9.09 -10.67 -9.78
C GLY A 299 8.85 -11.60 -10.98
N LEU A 300 9.21 -11.16 -12.19
CA LEU A 300 9.11 -11.96 -13.41
C LEU A 300 10.05 -13.18 -13.37
N LEU A 301 11.29 -13.02 -12.94
CA LEU A 301 12.26 -14.12 -12.80
C LEU A 301 11.83 -15.14 -11.71
N ASN A 302 11.26 -14.67 -10.60
CA ASN A 302 10.75 -15.54 -9.53
C ASN A 302 9.54 -16.38 -9.93
N THR A 303 8.84 -16.04 -11.02
CA THR A 303 7.76 -16.90 -11.55
C THR A 303 8.29 -18.19 -12.18
N GLY A 304 9.59 -18.24 -12.53
CA GLY A 304 10.20 -19.37 -13.24
C GLY A 304 9.73 -19.53 -14.69
N VAL A 305 8.94 -18.59 -15.21
CA VAL A 305 8.47 -18.56 -16.61
C VAL A 305 9.41 -17.76 -17.51
N TYR A 306 10.13 -16.79 -16.94
CA TYR A 306 11.05 -15.92 -17.66
C TYR A 306 12.50 -16.25 -17.31
N GLU A 307 13.36 -16.22 -18.33
CA GLU A 307 14.81 -16.37 -18.19
C GLU A 307 15.52 -15.05 -18.48
N ASN A 308 16.78 -14.93 -18.01
CA ASN A 308 17.60 -13.72 -18.20
C ASN A 308 17.86 -13.39 -19.69
N SER A 309 17.63 -14.34 -20.59
CA SER A 309 17.74 -14.17 -22.05
C SER A 309 16.47 -13.65 -22.72
N ASP A 310 15.35 -13.56 -22.01
CA ASP A 310 14.10 -13.11 -22.60
C ASP A 310 14.12 -11.61 -22.91
N SER A 311 13.57 -11.24 -24.07
CA SER A 311 13.57 -9.86 -24.57
C SER A 311 13.01 -8.86 -23.55
N LEU A 312 11.97 -9.27 -22.81
CA LEU A 312 11.35 -8.43 -21.79
C LEU A 312 12.29 -8.14 -20.60
N ILE A 313 13.03 -9.16 -20.15
CA ILE A 313 14.02 -9.01 -19.06
C ILE A 313 15.20 -8.16 -19.52
N VAL A 314 15.67 -8.38 -20.74
CA VAL A 314 16.75 -7.58 -21.36
C VAL A 314 16.35 -6.12 -21.50
N ASP A 315 15.10 -5.83 -21.87
CA ASP A 315 14.58 -4.47 -21.98
C ASP A 315 14.45 -3.78 -20.62
N LEU A 316 14.00 -4.50 -19.58
CA LEU A 316 13.99 -4.02 -18.20
C LEU A 316 15.41 -3.70 -17.70
N ASP A 317 16.38 -4.59 -17.94
CA ASP A 317 17.78 -4.36 -17.57
C ASP A 317 18.41 -3.20 -18.35
N ARG A 318 17.96 -2.93 -19.58
CA ARG A 318 18.38 -1.77 -20.35
C ARG A 318 17.80 -0.47 -19.77
N GLN A 319 16.53 -0.48 -19.38
CA GLN A 319 15.85 0.66 -18.75
C GLN A 319 16.45 0.99 -17.38
N ILE A 320 16.74 -0.03 -16.57
CA ILE A 320 17.41 0.09 -15.26
C ILE A 320 18.80 0.71 -15.43
N ARG A 321 19.61 0.22 -16.38
CA ARG A 321 20.94 0.78 -16.67
C ARG A 321 20.88 2.22 -17.17
N TYR A 322 19.87 2.56 -17.98
CA TYR A 322 19.68 3.93 -18.46
C TYR A 322 19.34 4.92 -17.34
N LEU A 323 18.49 4.51 -16.39
CA LEU A 323 18.12 5.35 -15.24
C LEU A 323 19.25 5.46 -14.21
N LEU A 324 20.01 4.38 -13.99
CA LEU A 324 21.21 4.40 -13.14
C LEU A 324 22.31 5.32 -13.67
N GLY A 325 22.39 5.54 -14.99
CA GLY A 325 23.32 6.48 -15.59
C GLY A 325 22.85 7.95 -15.60
N LYS A 326 21.65 8.23 -15.09
CA LYS A 326 21.06 9.58 -14.98
C LYS A 326 21.14 10.17 -13.57
N ILE A 327 21.43 9.34 -12.56
CA ILE A 327 21.81 9.72 -11.20
C ILE A 327 23.28 10.12 -11.22
#